data_AF-A0A152A936-F1
#
_entry.id   AF-A0A152A936-F1
#
_cell.length_a   1.000
_cell.length_b   1.000
_cell.length_c   1.000
_cell.angle_alpha   90.00
_cell.angle_beta   90.00
_cell.angle_gamma   90.00
#
_symmetry.space_group_name_H-M   'P 1'
#
loop_
_entity.id
_entity.type
_entity.pdbx_description
1 polymer ?
#
loop_
_entity_poly.entity_id
_entity_poly.type
_entity_poly.pdbx_seq_one_letter_code
_entity_poly.pdbx_strand_id
1 'polypeptide(L)'
;MSSKKTNKSKNSNASTNKNNIVTPPPETVATPPNTTTEQKKENTESEPITFGDVIVDGNKNEYDEYIEKKVVEWMKDQLRTEKKRIETMGSKSIEIEVKNTGIIKEGKNIHNRIEMKTSFDFDKIVQIMISDAIECPVKKNYYYVNVLLFPKDKPIPLIVPYIYLKSADNKLTDWIFINNQLKSSNHQIKEFTDVQ
;
A
#
# COMPACT_ATOMS: atom_id res chain seq x y z
N MET A 1 -35.06 59.29 13.94
CA MET A 1 -35.31 59.42 12.49
C MET A 1 -34.96 58.11 11.82
N SER A 2 -35.89 57.58 11.01
CA SER A 2 -35.73 56.60 9.91
C SER A 2 -35.03 55.26 10.20
N SER A 3 -35.53 54.06 9.83
CA SER A 3 -36.78 53.64 9.17
C SER A 3 -36.95 52.12 9.36
N LYS A 4 -38.21 51.71 9.47
CA LYS A 4 -38.73 50.32 9.46
C LYS A 4 -38.40 49.57 8.16
N LYS A 5 -38.30 48.24 8.21
CA LYS A 5 -39.36 47.32 7.71
C LYS A 5 -38.96 45.84 7.82
N THR A 6 -39.70 45.13 8.67
CA THR A 6 -40.00 43.70 8.57
C THR A 6 -40.94 43.45 7.38
N ASN A 7 -40.74 42.35 6.65
CA ASN A 7 -41.75 41.80 5.75
C ASN A 7 -41.85 40.29 5.92
N LYS A 8 -43.07 39.87 6.25
CA LYS A 8 -43.56 38.50 6.37
C LYS A 8 -44.41 38.27 5.12
N SER A 9 -44.18 37.19 4.38
CA SER A 9 -45.16 36.72 3.40
C SER A 9 -45.19 35.20 3.38
N LYS A 10 -46.35 34.66 3.77
CA LYS A 10 -46.81 33.32 3.43
C LYS A 10 -47.43 33.42 2.04
N ASN A 11 -47.16 32.45 1.16
CA ASN A 11 -48.20 32.02 0.25
C ASN A 11 -48.06 30.54 -0.11
N SER A 12 -49.13 29.82 0.15
CA SER A 12 -49.46 28.48 -0.28
C SER A 12 -49.79 28.47 -1.78
N ASN A 13 -49.44 27.39 -2.48
CA ASN A 13 -50.36 26.77 -3.43
C ASN A 13 -49.96 25.32 -3.71
N ALA A 14 -50.93 24.45 -3.47
CA ALA A 14 -50.96 23.08 -3.93
C ALA A 14 -51.26 23.07 -5.43
N SER A 15 -50.63 22.16 -6.19
CA SER A 15 -51.26 21.61 -7.37
C SER A 15 -50.77 20.18 -7.61
N THR A 16 -51.72 19.28 -7.43
CA THR A 16 -51.77 17.89 -7.88
C THR A 16 -51.30 17.71 -9.32
N ASN A 17 -50.47 16.69 -9.58
CA ASN A 17 -50.49 16.01 -10.86
C ASN A 17 -50.39 14.50 -10.63
N LYS A 18 -51.53 13.82 -10.77
CA LYS A 18 -51.62 12.37 -10.93
C LYS A 18 -51.40 12.09 -12.42
N ASN A 19 -50.51 11.17 -12.75
CA ASN A 19 -50.74 10.28 -13.90
C ASN A 19 -50.05 8.94 -13.67
N ASN A 20 -50.90 7.92 -13.60
CA ASN A 20 -50.60 6.50 -13.72
C ASN A 20 -50.02 6.17 -15.10
N ILE A 21 -49.41 4.99 -15.19
CA ILE A 21 -49.41 3.99 -16.29
C ILE A 21 -47.96 3.48 -16.47
N VAL A 22 -47.62 2.19 -16.57
CA VAL A 22 -48.26 0.88 -16.41
C VAL A 22 -47.05 -0.07 -16.25
N THR A 23 -47.06 -0.97 -15.26
CA THR A 23 -46.12 -2.09 -15.17
C THR A 23 -46.71 -3.30 -15.91
N PRO A 24 -45.98 -3.94 -16.85
CA PRO A 24 -46.37 -5.24 -17.40
C PRO A 24 -46.08 -6.41 -16.43
N PRO A 25 -46.77 -7.55 -16.63
CA PRO A 25 -46.95 -8.63 -15.65
C PRO A 25 -45.75 -9.60 -15.52
N PRO A 26 -45.73 -10.45 -14.47
CA PRO A 26 -44.66 -11.42 -14.22
C PRO A 26 -44.78 -12.65 -15.12
N GLU A 27 -43.69 -13.03 -15.78
CA GLU A 27 -43.57 -14.32 -16.47
C GLU A 27 -43.04 -15.42 -15.56
N THR A 28 -43.64 -16.59 -15.77
CA THR A 28 -43.58 -17.85 -15.03
C THR A 28 -42.32 -18.67 -15.31
N VAL A 29 -41.76 -19.22 -14.21
CA VAL A 29 -41.23 -20.58 -13.99
C VAL A 29 -40.57 -21.33 -15.17
N ALA A 30 -39.25 -21.59 -15.03
CA ALA A 30 -38.61 -22.86 -15.40
C ALA A 30 -37.28 -23.08 -14.63
N THR A 31 -37.25 -24.06 -13.72
CA THR A 31 -36.08 -24.91 -13.34
C THR A 31 -36.11 -26.20 -14.18
N PRO A 32 -35.11 -27.13 -14.21
CA PRO A 32 -33.78 -27.30 -13.54
C PRO A 32 -32.65 -27.63 -14.61
N PRO A 33 -31.43 -28.19 -14.37
CA PRO A 33 -30.90 -28.94 -13.20
C PRO A 33 -29.45 -28.68 -12.72
N ASN A 34 -29.19 -29.29 -11.55
CA ASN A 34 -27.91 -29.53 -10.89
C ASN A 34 -26.74 -29.79 -11.83
N THR A 35 -25.57 -29.21 -11.50
CA THR A 35 -24.29 -29.94 -11.57
C THR A 35 -23.35 -29.42 -10.48
N THR A 36 -23.04 -30.31 -9.55
CA THR A 36 -21.92 -30.24 -8.62
C THR A 36 -20.61 -30.09 -9.39
N THR A 37 -19.81 -29.07 -9.08
CA THR A 37 -18.35 -29.19 -9.25
C THR A 37 -17.67 -28.44 -8.13
N GLU A 38 -17.04 -29.22 -7.26
CA GLU A 38 -16.03 -28.80 -6.31
C GLU A 38 -14.96 -27.96 -7.02
N GLN A 39 -14.79 -26.71 -6.60
CA GLN A 39 -13.54 -26.00 -6.84
C GLN A 39 -12.81 -25.85 -5.51
N LYS A 40 -12.04 -26.90 -5.24
CA LYS A 40 -10.68 -26.88 -4.69
C LYS A 40 -10.27 -25.50 -4.17
N LYS A 41 -10.31 -25.35 -2.84
CA LYS A 41 -9.48 -24.37 -2.12
C LYS A 41 -8.04 -24.64 -2.51
N GLU A 42 -7.55 -23.86 -3.46
CA GLU A 42 -6.14 -23.76 -3.75
C GLU A 42 -5.54 -23.03 -2.56
N ASN A 43 -4.99 -23.81 -1.61
CA ASN A 43 -4.04 -23.31 -0.64
C ASN A 43 -2.91 -22.68 -1.45
N THR A 44 -2.93 -21.36 -1.59
CA THR A 44 -1.78 -20.60 -2.04
C THR A 44 -0.75 -20.71 -0.93
N GLU A 45 0.06 -21.77 -1.01
CA GLU A 45 1.30 -21.92 -0.26
C GLU A 45 2.15 -20.72 -0.67
N SER A 46 2.09 -19.66 0.14
CA SER A 46 2.87 -18.44 -0.09
C SER A 46 4.33 -18.84 0.02
N GLU A 47 5.07 -18.72 -1.08
CA GLU A 47 6.52 -18.90 -1.09
C GLU A 47 7.15 -18.09 0.04
N PRO A 48 8.23 -18.61 0.67
CA PRO A 48 8.90 -17.93 1.77
C PRO A 48 9.39 -16.56 1.30
N ILE A 49 8.83 -15.52 1.91
CA ILE A 49 9.18 -14.12 1.63
C ILE A 49 10.67 -13.95 1.96
N THR A 50 11.49 -13.77 0.93
CA THR A 50 12.94 -13.63 1.08
C THR A 50 13.28 -12.15 1.09
N PHE A 51 13.79 -11.63 2.21
CA PHE A 51 14.15 -10.22 2.37
C PHE A 51 15.67 -10.00 2.33
N GLY A 52 16.13 -9.28 1.30
CA GLY A 52 17.44 -8.62 1.32
C GLY A 52 18.66 -9.47 0.98
N ASP A 53 18.51 -10.63 0.33
CA ASP A 53 19.66 -11.47 -0.02
C ASP A 53 20.40 -10.94 -1.27
N VAL A 54 21.71 -10.73 -1.12
CA VAL A 54 22.66 -10.91 -2.22
C VAL A 54 22.70 -12.42 -2.47
N ILE A 55 22.30 -12.87 -3.66
CA ILE A 55 22.28 -14.30 -4.01
C ILE A 55 23.71 -14.84 -3.87
N VAL A 56 23.97 -15.54 -2.77
CA VAL A 56 25.13 -16.42 -2.61
C VAL A 56 24.54 -17.81 -2.53
N ASP A 57 24.71 -18.57 -3.60
CA ASP A 57 24.25 -19.95 -3.71
C ASP A 57 24.75 -20.78 -2.52
N GLY A 58 23.84 -21.28 -1.68
CA GLY A 58 24.18 -22.24 -0.63
C GLY A 58 23.14 -22.34 0.47
N ASN A 59 22.37 -23.43 0.47
CA ASN A 59 21.59 -23.99 1.58
C ASN A 59 21.12 -22.99 2.66
N LYS A 60 19.93 -22.40 2.48
CA LYS A 60 19.19 -21.80 3.59
C LYS A 60 18.97 -22.87 4.66
N ASN A 61 19.62 -22.72 5.80
CA ASN A 61 19.42 -23.63 6.92
C ASN A 61 18.17 -23.18 7.71
N GLU A 62 17.61 -24.07 8.53
CA GLU A 62 16.41 -23.80 9.35
C GLU A 62 16.58 -22.58 10.27
N TYR A 63 17.83 -22.28 10.67
CA TYR A 63 18.16 -21.13 11.49
C TYR A 63 17.95 -19.81 10.74
N ASP A 64 18.35 -19.73 9.47
CA ASP A 64 18.14 -18.54 8.64
C ASP A 64 16.65 -18.28 8.42
N GLU A 65 15.85 -19.33 8.19
CA GLU A 65 14.40 -19.21 8.05
C GLU A 65 13.73 -18.69 9.34
N TYR A 66 14.17 -19.18 10.50
CA TYR A 66 13.71 -18.67 11.79
C TYR A 66 14.00 -17.18 11.98
N ILE A 67 15.22 -16.74 11.61
CA ILE A 67 15.62 -15.33 11.69
C ILE A 67 14.77 -14.48 10.75
N GLU A 68 14.59 -14.88 9.50
CA GLU A 68 13.75 -14.16 8.53
C GLU A 68 12.31 -14.01 9.03
N LYS A 69 11.72 -15.07 9.59
CA LYS A 69 10.38 -15.02 10.18
C LYS A 69 10.29 -13.98 11.30
N LYS A 70 11.30 -13.93 12.17
CA LYS A 70 11.37 -12.96 13.28
C LYS A 70 11.55 -11.53 12.79
N VAL A 71 12.35 -11.33 11.73
CA VAL A 71 12.49 -10.04 11.06
C VAL A 71 11.13 -9.57 10.51
N VAL A 72 10.40 -10.45 9.83
CA VAL A 72 9.06 -10.13 9.28
C VAL A 72 8.06 -9.77 10.37
N GLU A 73 8.02 -10.54 11.46
CA GLU A 73 7.18 -10.24 12.63
C GLU A 73 7.48 -8.85 13.19
N TRP A 74 8.76 -8.55 13.41
CA TRP A 74 9.20 -7.24 13.91
C TRP A 74 8.87 -6.09 12.95
N MET A 75 9.08 -6.25 11.64
CA MET A 75 8.74 -5.23 10.64
C MET A 75 7.24 -4.93 10.61
N LYS A 76 6.39 -5.95 10.77
CA LYS A 76 4.93 -5.78 10.88
C LYS A 76 4.56 -4.96 12.11
N ASP A 77 5.25 -5.16 13.22
CA ASP A 77 5.02 -4.38 14.45
C ASP A 77 5.46 -2.92 14.30
N GLN A 78 6.59 -2.66 13.64
CA GLN A 78 7.03 -1.29 13.32
C GLN A 78 6.03 -0.58 12.41
N LEU A 79 5.57 -1.26 11.36
CA LEU A 79 4.59 -0.71 10.42
C LEU A 79 3.25 -0.41 11.10
N ARG A 80 2.77 -1.32 11.96
CA ARG A 80 1.53 -1.11 12.73
C ARG A 80 1.65 0.10 13.65
N THR A 81 2.80 0.27 14.29
CA THR A 81 3.08 1.39 15.18
C THR A 81 3.01 2.71 14.41
N GLU A 82 3.66 2.77 13.25
CA GLU A 82 3.66 3.98 12.41
C GLU A 82 2.27 4.29 11.85
N LYS A 83 1.55 3.28 11.36
CA LYS A 83 0.18 3.44 10.88
C LYS A 83 -0.74 3.99 11.98
N LYS A 84 -0.64 3.47 13.20
CA LYS A 84 -1.40 3.99 14.35
C LYS A 84 -1.04 5.44 14.67
N ARG A 85 0.23 5.82 14.55
CA ARG A 85 0.68 7.22 14.73
C ARG A 85 0.03 8.14 13.69
N ILE A 86 0.07 7.76 12.41
CA ILE A 86 -0.55 8.49 11.29
C ILE A 86 -2.06 8.66 11.52
N GLU A 87 -2.75 7.59 11.93
CA GLU A 87 -4.18 7.59 12.24
C GLU A 87 -4.52 8.51 13.43
N THR A 88 -3.67 8.51 14.47
CA THR A 88 -3.82 9.39 15.64
C THR A 88 -3.67 10.87 15.27
N MET A 89 -2.88 11.18 14.24
CA MET A 89 -2.75 12.52 13.67
C MET A 89 -3.90 12.90 12.73
N GLY A 90 -4.94 12.06 12.61
CA GLY A 90 -6.09 12.31 11.74
C GLY A 90 -5.84 12.04 10.25
N SER A 91 -4.69 11.45 9.91
CA SER A 91 -4.34 11.06 8.54
C SER A 91 -4.65 9.58 8.27
N LYS A 92 -4.56 9.16 7.01
CA LYS A 92 -4.75 7.76 6.61
C LYS A 92 -3.60 7.31 5.72
N SER A 93 -3.32 6.01 5.72
CA SER A 93 -2.39 5.38 4.78
C SER A 93 -2.91 4.01 4.34
N ILE A 94 -2.53 3.60 3.13
CA ILE A 94 -2.83 2.26 2.60
C ILE A 94 -1.57 1.41 2.72
N GLU A 95 -1.63 0.40 3.56
CA GLU A 95 -0.57 -0.59 3.68
C GLU A 95 -0.48 -1.46 2.42
N ILE A 96 0.73 -1.62 1.89
CA ILE A 96 1.01 -2.49 0.75
C ILE A 96 1.85 -3.67 1.22
N GLU A 97 1.40 -4.89 0.90
CA GLU A 97 2.12 -6.12 1.19
C GLU A 97 3.38 -6.21 0.30
N VAL A 98 4.52 -6.46 0.94
CA VAL A 98 5.84 -6.59 0.28
C VAL A 98 6.14 -8.07 0.05
N LYS A 99 6.53 -8.40 -1.19
CA LYS A 99 6.96 -9.74 -1.60
C LYS A 99 8.46 -9.94 -1.48
N ASN A 100 9.23 -8.91 -1.80
CA ASN A 100 10.69 -8.99 -1.83
C ASN A 100 11.27 -7.58 -1.69
N THR A 101 12.40 -7.48 -0.99
CA THR A 101 13.22 -6.27 -0.93
C THR A 101 14.67 -6.61 -1.24
N GLY A 102 15.39 -5.66 -1.81
CA GLY A 102 16.81 -5.83 -2.05
C GLY A 102 17.52 -4.53 -2.38
N ILE A 103 18.83 -4.64 -2.55
CA ILE A 103 19.68 -3.60 -3.09
C ILE A 103 20.23 -4.13 -4.42
N ILE A 104 19.98 -3.40 -5.51
CA ILE A 104 20.61 -3.66 -6.81
C ILE A 104 21.82 -2.74 -6.94
N LYS A 105 22.96 -3.29 -7.39
CA LYS A 105 24.16 -2.51 -7.72
C LYS A 105 24.45 -2.63 -9.21
N GLU A 106 24.43 -1.49 -9.91
CA GLU A 106 24.74 -1.39 -11.34
C GLU A 106 25.91 -0.41 -11.52
N GLY A 107 27.13 -0.95 -11.56
CA GLY A 107 28.34 -0.14 -11.58
C GLY A 107 28.47 0.72 -10.32
N LYS A 108 28.30 2.04 -10.46
CA LYS A 108 28.33 3.00 -9.34
C LYS A 108 26.94 3.32 -8.78
N ASN A 109 25.88 2.89 -9.46
CA ASN A 109 24.50 3.18 -9.05
C ASN A 109 24.01 2.11 -8.08
N ILE A 110 23.31 2.54 -7.04
CA ILE A 110 22.73 1.66 -6.02
C ILE A 110 21.25 1.96 -5.93
N HIS A 111 20.42 0.94 -6.18
CA HIS A 111 18.97 1.08 -6.19
C HIS A 111 18.34 0.23 -5.09
N ASN A 112 17.40 0.81 -4.36
CA ASN A 112 16.58 0.14 -3.37
C ASN A 112 15.37 -0.47 -4.08
N ARG A 113 15.35 -1.80 -4.21
CA ARG A 113 14.29 -2.55 -4.90
C ARG A 113 13.22 -2.99 -3.91
N ILE A 114 11.96 -2.72 -4.23
CA ILE A 114 10.80 -3.29 -3.53
C ILE A 114 9.84 -3.89 -4.55
N GLU A 115 9.54 -5.17 -4.36
CA GLU A 115 8.47 -5.87 -5.07
C GLU A 115 7.24 -5.96 -4.19
N MET A 116 6.11 -5.50 -4.70
CA MET A 116 4.89 -5.29 -3.94
C MET A 116 3.71 -6.03 -4.54
N LYS A 117 2.89 -6.61 -3.67
CA LYS A 117 1.67 -7.33 -4.06
C LYS A 117 0.53 -6.38 -4.31
N THR A 118 0.61 -5.65 -5.41
CA THR A 118 -0.40 -4.69 -5.84
C THR A 118 -0.46 -4.59 -7.36
N SER A 119 -1.60 -4.15 -7.89
CA SER A 119 -1.74 -3.74 -9.30
C SER A 119 -1.54 -2.24 -9.49
N PHE A 120 -1.15 -1.52 -8.43
CA PHE A 120 -0.89 -0.09 -8.50
C PHE A 120 0.20 0.24 -9.52
N ASP A 121 0.02 1.36 -10.21
CA ASP A 121 0.97 1.89 -11.18
C ASP A 121 1.91 2.89 -10.50
N PHE A 122 3.15 2.45 -10.24
CA PHE A 122 4.12 3.24 -9.48
C PHE A 122 4.65 4.47 -10.24
N ASP A 123 4.48 4.56 -11.56
CA ASP A 123 4.80 5.77 -12.33
C ASP A 123 3.99 7.00 -11.88
N LYS A 124 2.90 6.77 -11.13
CA LYS A 124 2.04 7.82 -10.57
C LYS A 124 2.57 8.40 -9.26
N ILE A 125 3.62 7.82 -8.67
CA ILE A 125 4.24 8.35 -7.45
C ILE A 125 5.02 9.61 -7.79
N VAL A 126 4.68 10.71 -7.13
CA VAL A 126 5.33 12.02 -7.32
C VAL A 126 6.25 12.39 -6.19
N GLN A 127 6.07 11.79 -5.01
CA GLN A 127 6.89 12.05 -3.84
C GLN A 127 7.05 10.76 -3.02
N ILE A 128 8.26 10.58 -2.50
CA ILE A 128 8.62 9.52 -1.56
C ILE A 128 9.13 10.20 -0.30
N MET A 129 8.63 9.75 0.84
CA MET A 129 9.19 10.12 2.14
C MET A 129 9.62 8.84 2.85
N ILE A 130 10.73 8.91 3.58
CA ILE A 130 11.24 7.80 4.37
C ILE A 130 11.32 8.22 5.83
N SER A 131 11.01 7.31 6.74
CA SER A 131 11.29 7.53 8.16
C SER A 131 12.79 7.48 8.43
N ASP A 132 13.17 7.89 9.63
CA ASP A 132 14.49 7.57 10.17
C ASP A 132 14.74 6.07 10.16
N ALA A 133 16.00 5.70 9.94
CA ALA A 133 16.42 4.31 9.90
C ALA A 133 16.55 3.73 11.31
N ILE A 134 15.91 2.58 11.54
CA ILE A 134 15.94 1.85 12.81
C ILE A 134 16.73 0.55 12.60
N GLU A 135 17.72 0.28 13.43
CA GLU A 135 18.46 -0.97 13.35
C GLU A 135 17.57 -2.18 13.69
N CYS A 136 17.67 -3.24 12.90
CA CYS A 136 16.93 -4.47 13.12
C CYS A 136 17.53 -5.22 14.33
N PRO A 137 16.74 -5.51 15.37
CA PRO A 137 17.25 -6.16 16.58
C PRO A 137 17.58 -7.65 16.36
N VAL A 138 17.10 -8.24 15.26
CA VAL A 138 17.22 -9.68 14.98
C VAL A 138 18.30 -9.98 13.93
N LYS A 139 18.51 -9.08 12.96
CA LYS A 139 19.46 -9.27 11.85
C LYS A 139 20.50 -8.15 11.86
N LYS A 140 21.71 -8.47 12.29
CA LYS A 140 22.80 -7.49 12.49
C LYS A 140 23.10 -6.72 11.20
N ASN A 141 23.36 -5.41 11.33
CA ASN A 141 23.63 -4.48 10.23
C ASN A 141 22.47 -4.25 9.26
N TYR A 142 21.30 -4.87 9.47
CA TYR A 142 20.11 -4.55 8.73
C TYR A 142 19.37 -3.41 9.39
N TYR A 143 18.84 -2.51 8.57
CA TYR A 143 18.12 -1.32 9.00
C TYR A 143 16.77 -1.28 8.31
N TYR A 144 15.80 -0.71 9.01
CA TYR A 144 14.41 -0.61 8.62
C TYR A 144 14.01 0.84 8.44
N VAL A 145 13.17 1.11 7.44
CA VAL A 145 12.46 2.37 7.27
C VAL A 145 11.01 2.12 6.87
N ASN A 146 10.11 3.02 7.25
CA ASN A 146 8.81 3.15 6.62
C ASN A 146 8.97 4.01 5.36
N VAL A 147 8.46 3.53 4.23
CA VAL A 147 8.44 4.27 2.96
C VAL A 147 7.01 4.71 2.69
N LEU A 148 6.79 6.03 2.64
CA LEU A 148 5.53 6.65 2.26
C LEU A 148 5.60 7.06 0.79
N LEU A 149 4.65 6.58 -0.01
CA LEU A 149 4.53 6.88 -1.43
C LEU A 149 3.29 7.74 -1.67
N PHE A 150 3.47 8.91 -2.25
CA PHE A 150 2.41 9.86 -2.53
C PHE A 150 2.08 9.86 -4.02
N PRO A 151 0.92 9.31 -4.42
CA PRO A 151 0.47 9.35 -5.82
C PRO A 151 -0.03 10.74 -6.19
N LYS A 152 0.16 11.13 -7.46
CA LYS A 152 -0.36 12.40 -8.00
C LYS A 152 -1.87 12.57 -7.82
N ASP A 153 -2.62 11.50 -8.10
CA ASP A 153 -4.08 11.56 -8.25
C ASP A 153 -4.83 10.93 -7.07
N LYS A 154 -4.15 10.59 -5.97
CA LYS A 154 -4.78 9.99 -4.78
C LYS A 154 -4.38 10.73 -3.52
N PRO A 155 -5.36 11.09 -2.66
CA PRO A 155 -5.08 11.83 -1.44
C PRO A 155 -4.50 10.96 -0.31
N ILE A 156 -4.65 9.63 -0.40
CA ILE A 156 -4.18 8.70 0.65
C ILE A 156 -2.84 8.11 0.21
N PRO A 157 -1.74 8.34 0.95
CA PRO A 157 -0.45 7.75 0.65
C PRO A 157 -0.45 6.23 0.85
N LEU A 158 0.43 5.56 0.13
CA LEU A 158 0.76 4.16 0.38
C LEU A 158 1.88 4.10 1.41
N ILE A 159 1.84 3.14 2.33
CA ILE A 159 2.91 2.88 3.29
C ILE A 159 3.46 1.48 3.08
N VAL A 160 4.79 1.39 3.05
CA VAL A 160 5.52 0.15 2.71
C VAL A 160 6.68 -0.03 3.69
N PRO A 161 6.82 -1.20 4.33
CA PRO A 161 8.00 -1.50 5.14
C PRO A 161 9.20 -1.84 4.23
N TYR A 162 10.38 -1.31 4.52
CA TYR A 162 11.61 -1.65 3.80
C TYR A 162 12.72 -2.01 4.78
N ILE A 163 13.42 -3.11 4.52
CA ILE A 163 14.60 -3.52 5.27
C ILE A 163 15.78 -3.71 4.29
N TYR A 164 16.96 -3.28 4.72
CA TYR A 164 18.16 -3.28 3.89
C TYR A 164 19.43 -3.49 4.72
N LEU A 165 20.46 -4.10 4.12
CA LEU A 165 21.79 -4.16 4.71
C LEU A 165 22.45 -2.78 4.62
N LYS A 166 22.83 -2.21 5.77
CA LYS A 166 23.47 -0.89 5.83
C LYS A 166 24.81 -0.91 5.11
N SER A 167 25.00 0.10 4.27
CA SER A 167 26.23 0.35 3.52
C SER A 167 26.48 1.85 3.46
N ALA A 168 27.74 2.27 3.45
CA ALA A 168 28.09 3.67 3.31
C ALA A 168 27.66 4.25 1.95
N ASP A 169 27.53 3.39 0.94
CA ASP A 169 27.24 3.80 -0.43
C ASP A 169 25.73 3.96 -0.70
N ASN A 170 24.87 3.24 0.03
CA ASN A 170 23.43 3.34 -0.14
C ASN A 170 22.88 4.56 0.62
N LYS A 171 22.40 5.56 -0.12
CA LYS A 171 21.82 6.79 0.44
C LYS A 171 20.30 6.78 0.54
N LEU A 172 19.65 5.66 0.20
CA LEU A 172 18.19 5.56 0.11
C LEU A 172 17.55 6.60 -0.83
N THR A 173 18.30 7.07 -1.83
CA THR A 173 17.85 8.09 -2.79
C THR A 173 17.21 7.48 -4.02
N ASP A 174 17.71 6.35 -4.49
CA ASP A 174 17.29 5.73 -5.74
C ASP A 174 16.51 4.46 -5.46
N TRP A 175 15.31 4.37 -6.04
CA TRP A 175 14.31 3.32 -5.74
C TRP A 175 13.78 2.69 -7.02
N ILE A 176 13.52 1.39 -6.95
CA ILE A 176 12.84 0.61 -7.98
C ILE A 176 11.63 -0.07 -7.34
N PHE A 177 10.44 0.32 -7.77
CA PHE A 177 9.19 -0.29 -7.33
C PHE A 177 8.63 -1.21 -8.40
N ILE A 178 8.25 -2.42 -7.99
CA ILE A 178 7.75 -3.45 -8.91
C ILE A 178 6.38 -3.92 -8.42
N ASN A 179 5.41 -3.96 -9.32
CA ASN A 179 4.05 -4.41 -9.03
C ASN A 179 3.82 -5.89 -9.46
N ASN A 180 2.61 -6.41 -9.25
CA ASN A 180 2.24 -7.79 -9.61
C ASN A 180 2.30 -8.11 -11.11
N GLN A 181 2.34 -7.08 -11.97
CA GLN A 181 2.47 -7.22 -13.42
C GLN A 181 3.94 -7.21 -13.86
N LEU A 182 4.88 -7.24 -12.91
CA LEU A 182 6.32 -7.09 -13.12
C LEU A 182 6.69 -5.74 -13.75
N LYS A 183 5.77 -4.76 -13.75
CA LYS A 183 6.06 -3.40 -14.19
C LYS A 183 6.96 -2.74 -13.15
N SER A 184 8.13 -2.28 -13.60
CA SER A 184 9.11 -1.58 -12.78
C SER A 184 8.98 -0.07 -12.97
N SER A 185 9.09 0.70 -11.89
CA SER A 185 9.16 2.16 -11.92
C SER A 185 10.38 2.65 -11.14
N ASN A 186 11.14 3.55 -11.75
CA ASN A 186 12.37 4.11 -11.18
C ASN A 186 12.06 5.47 -10.57
N HIS A 187 12.49 5.68 -9.33
CA HIS A 187 12.30 6.93 -8.62
C HIS A 187 13.60 7.41 -7.98
N GLN A 188 13.73 8.73 -7.92
CA GLN A 188 14.84 9.38 -7.25
C GLN A 188 14.32 10.44 -6.28
N ILE A 189 14.74 10.33 -5.02
CA ILE A 189 14.53 11.34 -3.98
C ILE A 189 15.61 12.41 -4.18
N LYS A 190 15.20 13.60 -4.63
CA LYS A 190 16.13 14.71 -4.87
C LYS A 190 16.46 15.47 -3.59
N GLU A 191 15.52 15.52 -2.65
CA GLU A 191 15.64 16.23 -1.39
C GLU A 191 14.93 15.44 -0.30
N PHE A 192 15.60 15.24 0.83
CA PHE A 192 14.94 14.80 2.05
C PHE A 192 14.33 16.04 2.70
N THR A 193 12.99 16.09 2.76
CA THR A 193 12.32 17.14 3.51
C THR A 193 12.20 16.67 4.95
N ASP A 194 12.92 17.32 5.87
CA ASP A 194 12.74 17.09 7.30
C ASP A 194 11.30 17.45 7.68
N VAL A 195 10.59 16.51 8.30
CA VAL A 195 9.26 16.78 8.87
C VAL A 195 9.49 17.37 10.25
N GLN A 196 9.46 18.70 10.35
CA GLN A 196 9.46 19.42 11.63
C GLN A 196 8.11 19.33 12.34
#